data_AF-A1TSF5-F1
#
_entry.id   AF-A1TSF5-F1
#
_cell.length_a   1.000
_cell.length_b   1.000
_cell.length_c   1.000
_cell.angle_alpha   90.00
_cell.angle_beta   90.00
_cell.angle_gamma   90.00
#
_symmetry.space_group_name_H-M   'P 1'
#
loop_
_entity.id
_entity.type
_entity.pdbx_description
1 polymer ?
#
loop_
_entity_poly.entity_id
_entity_poly.type
_entity_poly.pdbx_seq_one_letter_code
_entity_poly.pdbx_strand_id
1 'polypeptide(L)'
;MKNLQEATERICELKGSLIALDALLPSVVDALPSTALGMLARSFEARAEAARTVILNTPVSDHVLAAFERDIARTHAMLASAATTAASIPPRQAVEAILLATTYVRTYAGTRLLTGASGFFFRRDGLLFLVTNRHVFSDEASGHFPDRIEIGFHTDASNLTSYATFSIPLYGHGIALWRQATDTGGPVDIAAIEIHTGRLPDNVVLHAFEPTHLDAAGEQVAMGDNLAIVGFPLGFHDTVHHLAVARGASIASAYGVRFQQQGCFLTDARTHSGSSGAPVLRRRGGGRADGASLANWQLLGVHSTRMDMLTRDLARDESLGLNCAWYADILMLLTRPA
;
A
#
# COMPACT_ATOMS: atom_id res chain seq x y z
N MET A 1 -51.07 18.26 -45.74
CA MET A 1 -50.19 17.06 -45.70
C MET A 1 -48.76 17.38 -45.26
N LYS A 2 -48.11 18.47 -45.73
CA LYS A 2 -46.75 18.86 -45.28
C LYS A 2 -46.59 19.00 -43.75
N ASN A 3 -47.53 19.67 -43.06
CA ASN A 3 -47.42 19.90 -41.60
C ASN A 3 -47.45 18.64 -40.74
N LEU A 4 -48.14 17.57 -41.16
CA LEU A 4 -48.23 16.34 -40.36
C LEU A 4 -46.96 15.50 -40.49
N GLN A 5 -46.37 15.50 -41.68
CA GLN A 5 -45.11 14.82 -41.96
C GLN A 5 -43.95 15.51 -41.23
N GLU A 6 -43.87 16.84 -41.31
CA GLU A 6 -42.85 17.63 -40.59
C GLU A 6 -42.98 17.50 -39.06
N ALA A 7 -44.20 17.48 -38.52
CA ALA A 7 -44.42 17.18 -37.11
C ALA A 7 -43.97 15.77 -36.72
N THR A 8 -44.19 14.78 -37.60
CA THR A 8 -43.75 13.39 -37.36
C THR A 8 -42.23 13.28 -37.37
N GLU A 9 -41.56 13.93 -38.33
CA GLU A 9 -40.09 13.99 -38.41
C GLU A 9 -39.50 14.64 -37.15
N ARG A 10 -40.08 15.76 -36.69
CA ARG A 10 -39.61 16.43 -35.47
C ARG A 10 -39.81 15.60 -34.21
N ILE A 11 -40.93 14.86 -34.12
CA ILE A 11 -41.16 13.91 -33.03
C ILE A 11 -40.12 12.78 -33.06
N CYS A 12 -39.78 12.26 -34.24
CA CYS A 12 -38.74 11.24 -34.40
C CYS A 12 -37.36 11.76 -33.97
N GLU A 13 -36.99 12.99 -34.34
CA GLU A 13 -35.73 13.63 -33.91
C GLU A 13 -35.63 13.79 -32.39
N LEU A 14 -36.72 14.24 -31.75
CA LEU A 14 -36.79 14.37 -30.30
C LEU A 14 -36.68 13.02 -29.60
N LYS A 15 -37.34 11.99 -30.12
CA LYS A 15 -37.21 10.61 -29.62
C LYS A 15 -35.77 10.09 -29.74
N GLY A 16 -35.11 10.33 -30.87
CA GLY A 16 -33.72 9.95 -31.07
C GLY A 16 -32.78 10.62 -30.07
N SER A 17 -32.97 11.92 -29.83
CA SER A 17 -32.18 12.69 -28.86
C SER A 17 -32.41 12.20 -27.42
N LEU A 18 -33.65 11.87 -27.05
CA LEU A 18 -33.97 11.30 -25.74
C LEU A 18 -33.33 9.92 -25.55
N ILE A 19 -33.36 9.05 -26.56
CA ILE A 19 -32.70 7.72 -26.50
C ILE A 19 -31.19 7.88 -26.32
N ALA A 20 -30.57 8.84 -27.01
CA ALA A 20 -29.14 9.11 -26.86
C ALA A 20 -28.78 9.59 -25.45
N LEU A 21 -29.61 10.44 -24.85
CA LEU A 21 -29.44 10.88 -23.46
C LEU A 21 -29.67 9.73 -22.47
N ASP A 22 -30.68 8.89 -22.69
CA ASP A 22 -30.98 7.70 -21.88
C ASP A 22 -29.83 6.67 -21.92
N ALA A 23 -29.04 6.62 -23.00
CA ALA A 23 -27.85 5.77 -23.09
C ALA A 23 -26.60 6.42 -22.45
N LEU A 24 -26.45 7.73 -22.59
CA LEU A 24 -25.31 8.47 -22.05
C LEU A 24 -25.38 8.58 -20.52
N LEU A 25 -26.56 8.85 -19.98
CA LEU A 25 -26.74 9.18 -18.57
C LEU A 25 -26.29 8.04 -17.62
N PRO A 26 -26.65 6.75 -17.83
CA PRO A 26 -26.11 5.65 -17.04
C PRO A 26 -24.59 5.53 -17.17
N SER A 27 -24.05 5.67 -18.39
CA SER A 27 -22.62 5.58 -18.66
C SER A 27 -21.81 6.65 -17.91
N VAL A 28 -22.34 7.87 -17.82
CA VAL A 28 -21.74 8.95 -17.04
C VAL A 28 -21.82 8.67 -15.54
N VAL A 29 -22.96 8.17 -15.06
CA VAL A 29 -23.14 7.82 -13.64
C VAL A 29 -22.19 6.71 -13.22
N ASP A 30 -22.00 5.68 -14.05
CA ASP A 30 -21.08 4.56 -13.78
C ASP A 30 -19.61 4.99 -13.77
N ALA A 31 -19.25 6.05 -14.50
CA ALA A 31 -17.89 6.58 -14.53
C ALA A 31 -17.55 7.53 -13.36
N LEU A 32 -18.54 7.96 -12.57
CA LEU A 32 -18.35 8.93 -11.50
C LEU A 32 -17.89 8.27 -10.19
N PRO A 33 -16.99 8.91 -9.42
CA PRO A 33 -16.67 8.50 -8.06
C PRO A 33 -17.90 8.55 -7.14
N SER A 34 -17.97 7.65 -6.15
CA SER A 34 -19.08 7.59 -5.18
C SER A 34 -19.31 8.90 -4.42
N THR A 35 -18.23 9.65 -4.13
CA THR A 35 -18.29 10.97 -3.50
C THR A 35 -18.97 12.03 -4.39
N ALA A 36 -18.86 11.88 -5.72
CA ALA A 36 -19.51 12.77 -6.69
C ALA A 36 -20.98 12.41 -6.93
N LEU A 37 -21.37 11.13 -6.78
CA LEU A 37 -22.76 10.68 -6.96
C LEU A 37 -23.73 11.37 -5.99
N GLY A 38 -23.33 11.56 -4.73
CA GLY A 38 -24.15 12.26 -3.75
C GLY A 38 -24.35 13.75 -4.07
N MET A 39 -23.33 14.41 -4.62
CA MET A 39 -23.46 15.80 -5.10
C MET A 39 -24.34 15.89 -6.34
N LEU A 40 -24.18 14.94 -7.27
CA LEU A 40 -24.99 14.87 -8.48
C LEU A 40 -26.47 14.70 -8.16
N ALA A 41 -26.83 13.79 -7.25
CA ALA A 41 -28.22 13.58 -6.83
C ALA A 41 -28.87 14.84 -6.25
N ARG A 42 -28.17 15.54 -5.34
CA ARG A 42 -28.66 16.80 -4.78
C ARG A 42 -28.80 17.90 -5.84
N SER A 43 -27.82 18.02 -6.73
CA SER A 43 -27.86 19.00 -7.81
C SER A 43 -28.97 18.67 -8.82
N PHE A 44 -29.23 17.41 -9.08
CA PHE A 44 -30.32 16.97 -9.96
C PHE A 44 -31.67 17.36 -9.37
N GLU A 45 -31.91 17.08 -8.09
CA GLU A 45 -33.16 17.43 -7.41
C GLU A 45 -33.43 18.94 -7.43
N ALA A 46 -32.40 19.74 -7.10
CA ALA A 46 -32.52 21.20 -7.13
C ALA A 46 -32.85 21.73 -8.54
N ARG A 47 -32.28 21.13 -9.59
CA ARG A 47 -32.56 21.52 -10.99
C ARG A 47 -33.92 21.03 -11.46
N ALA A 48 -34.35 19.85 -11.02
CA ALA A 48 -35.67 19.30 -11.30
C ALA A 48 -36.77 20.20 -10.73
N GLU A 49 -36.59 20.70 -9.50
CA GLU A 49 -37.53 21.60 -8.86
C GLU A 49 -37.61 22.97 -9.55
N ALA A 50 -36.46 23.51 -9.98
CA ALA A 50 -36.44 24.71 -10.81
C ALA A 50 -37.19 24.51 -12.14
N ALA A 51 -37.00 23.36 -12.79
CA ALA A 51 -37.69 23.02 -14.03
C ALA A 51 -39.21 22.85 -13.83
N ARG A 52 -39.66 22.21 -12.73
CA ARG A 52 -41.09 22.13 -12.35
C ARG A 52 -41.73 23.50 -12.29
N THR A 53 -41.05 24.44 -11.62
CA THR A 53 -41.54 25.81 -11.48
C THR A 53 -41.71 26.50 -12.84
N VAL A 54 -40.77 26.31 -13.76
CA VAL A 54 -40.87 26.87 -15.13
C VAL A 54 -42.02 26.23 -15.91
N ILE A 55 -42.15 24.90 -15.85
CA ILE A 55 -43.18 24.14 -16.56
C ILE A 55 -44.57 24.53 -16.08
N LEU A 56 -44.78 24.70 -14.76
CA LEU A 56 -46.07 25.14 -14.19
C LEU A 56 -46.50 26.53 -14.65
N ASN A 57 -45.56 27.38 -15.05
CA ASN A 57 -45.82 28.76 -15.52
C ASN A 57 -45.75 28.90 -17.05
N THR A 58 -45.63 27.79 -17.79
CA THR A 58 -45.55 27.78 -19.25
C THR A 58 -46.77 27.06 -19.82
N PRO A 59 -47.36 27.51 -20.94
CA PRO A 59 -48.46 26.80 -21.60
C PRO A 59 -47.94 25.52 -22.26
N VAL A 60 -47.79 24.45 -21.47
CA VAL A 60 -47.40 23.11 -21.91
C VAL A 60 -48.58 22.13 -21.81
N SER A 61 -48.52 21.05 -22.58
CA SER A 61 -49.52 19.98 -22.49
C SER A 61 -49.32 19.12 -21.23
N ASP A 62 -50.40 18.62 -20.64
CA ASP A 62 -50.37 17.65 -19.54
C ASP A 62 -49.55 16.40 -19.86
N HIS A 63 -49.45 16.01 -21.14
CA HIS A 63 -48.61 14.89 -21.57
C HIS A 63 -47.12 15.18 -21.40
N VAL A 64 -46.70 16.44 -21.57
CA VAL A 64 -45.31 16.87 -21.35
C VAL A 64 -45.00 16.85 -19.86
N LEU A 65 -45.91 17.34 -19.02
CA LEU A 65 -45.77 17.29 -17.56
C LEU A 65 -45.69 15.84 -17.05
N ALA A 66 -46.57 14.97 -17.53
CA ALA A 66 -46.54 13.56 -17.17
C ALA A 66 -45.28 12.82 -17.66
N ALA A 67 -44.75 13.17 -18.84
CA ALA A 67 -43.50 12.61 -19.33
C ALA A 67 -42.31 13.08 -18.48
N PHE A 68 -42.27 14.37 -18.16
CA PHE A 68 -41.24 14.98 -17.33
C PHE A 68 -41.18 14.35 -15.92
N GLU A 69 -42.32 14.17 -15.24
CA GLU A 69 -42.33 13.54 -13.91
C GLU A 69 -41.90 12.07 -13.94
N ARG A 70 -42.29 11.32 -15.00
CA ARG A 70 -41.83 9.94 -15.18
C ARG A 70 -40.31 9.86 -15.36
N ASP A 71 -39.73 10.77 -16.12
CA ASP A 71 -38.29 10.77 -16.39
C ASP A 71 -37.47 11.26 -15.19
N ILE A 72 -38.02 12.18 -14.37
CA ILE A 72 -37.42 12.51 -13.06
C ILE A 72 -37.43 11.30 -12.14
N ALA A 73 -38.57 10.63 -11.99
CA ALA A 73 -38.67 9.45 -11.13
C ALA A 73 -37.70 8.35 -11.57
N ARG A 74 -37.56 8.14 -12.89
CA ARG A 74 -36.58 7.19 -13.47
C ARG A 74 -35.15 7.57 -13.15
N THR A 75 -34.79 8.84 -13.36
CA THR A 75 -33.43 9.35 -13.11
C THR A 75 -33.09 9.28 -11.62
N HIS A 76 -34.04 9.63 -10.74
CA HIS A 76 -33.89 9.52 -9.31
C HIS A 76 -33.67 8.06 -8.87
N ALA A 77 -34.47 7.12 -9.39
CA ALA A 77 -34.30 5.69 -9.12
C ALA A 77 -32.94 5.16 -9.60
N MET A 78 -32.48 5.59 -10.78
CA MET A 78 -31.15 5.24 -11.31
C MET A 78 -30.03 5.76 -10.41
N LEU A 79 -30.08 7.03 -10.01
CA LEU A 79 -29.09 7.64 -9.10
C LEU A 79 -29.11 6.99 -7.71
N ALA A 80 -30.29 6.64 -7.19
CA ALA A 80 -30.44 5.92 -5.92
C ALA A 80 -29.88 4.49 -5.99
N SER A 81 -30.10 3.79 -7.11
CA SER A 81 -29.55 2.45 -7.37
C SER A 81 -28.02 2.49 -7.46
N ALA A 82 -27.46 3.48 -8.17
CA ALA A 82 -26.01 3.67 -8.26
C ALA A 82 -25.38 4.01 -6.89
N ALA A 83 -26.03 4.88 -6.10
CA ALA A 83 -25.60 5.19 -4.74
C ALA A 83 -25.69 3.97 -3.80
N THR A 84 -26.73 3.14 -3.95
CA THR A 84 -26.91 1.91 -3.16
C THR A 84 -25.88 0.86 -3.56
N THR A 85 -25.58 0.71 -4.84
CA THR A 85 -24.55 -0.21 -5.35
C THR A 85 -23.16 0.21 -4.86
N ALA A 86 -22.88 1.51 -4.80
CA ALA A 86 -21.67 2.05 -4.18
C ALA A 86 -21.61 1.83 -2.65
N ALA A 87 -22.77 1.83 -1.98
CA ALA A 87 -22.89 1.58 -0.54
C ALA A 87 -22.97 0.08 -0.16
N SER A 88 -23.28 -0.81 -1.11
CA SER A 88 -23.49 -2.25 -0.89
C SER A 88 -22.30 -3.12 -1.25
N ILE A 89 -21.18 -2.55 -1.70
CA ILE A 89 -19.90 -3.24 -1.58
C ILE A 89 -19.59 -3.16 -0.08
N PRO A 90 -19.60 -4.27 0.69
CA PRO A 90 -19.15 -4.22 2.08
C PRO A 90 -17.79 -3.51 2.08
N PRO A 91 -17.53 -2.57 2.99
CA PRO A 91 -16.27 -1.82 2.98
C PRO A 91 -15.16 -2.84 2.79
N ARG A 92 -14.40 -2.69 1.69
CA ARG A 92 -13.20 -3.51 1.48
C ARG A 92 -12.43 -3.41 2.79
N GLN A 93 -12.12 -4.59 3.34
CA GLN A 93 -11.53 -4.76 4.66
C GLN A 93 -10.43 -3.72 4.89
N ALA A 94 -10.32 -3.18 6.11
CA ALA A 94 -9.25 -2.25 6.46
C ALA A 94 -7.91 -2.75 5.91
N VAL A 95 -7.12 -1.83 5.35
CA VAL A 95 -5.83 -2.13 4.72
C VAL A 95 -5.00 -2.93 5.72
N GLU A 96 -4.45 -4.07 5.30
CA GLU A 96 -3.66 -4.90 6.20
C GLU A 96 -2.51 -4.07 6.79
N ALA A 97 -2.42 -4.05 8.12
CA ALA A 97 -1.49 -3.19 8.83
C ALA A 97 -0.03 -3.47 8.48
N ILE A 98 0.30 -4.67 7.97
CA ILE A 98 1.65 -4.99 7.46
C ILE A 98 2.04 -4.12 6.26
N LEU A 99 1.07 -3.71 5.43
CA LEU A 99 1.31 -2.84 4.28
C LEU A 99 1.57 -1.40 4.71
N LEU A 100 0.94 -0.98 5.81
CA LEU A 100 1.16 0.33 6.44
C LEU A 100 2.33 0.34 7.43
N ALA A 101 2.90 -0.83 7.75
CA ALA A 101 4.12 -0.99 8.51
C ALA A 101 5.38 -1.07 7.63
N THR A 102 5.20 -1.28 6.32
CA THR A 102 6.28 -1.43 5.34
C THR A 102 6.35 -0.19 4.46
N THR A 103 7.54 0.34 4.19
CA THR A 103 7.76 1.53 3.36
C THR A 103 8.79 1.28 2.28
N TYR A 104 8.65 2.01 1.17
CA TYR A 104 9.69 2.08 0.15
C TYR A 104 10.78 3.04 0.61
N VAL A 105 12.04 2.62 0.54
CA VAL A 105 13.21 3.40 0.90
C VAL A 105 13.95 3.77 -0.38
N ARG A 106 14.00 5.07 -0.70
CA ARG A 106 14.82 5.60 -1.80
C ARG A 106 16.06 6.26 -1.21
N THR A 107 17.22 5.96 -1.77
CA THR A 107 18.52 6.47 -1.30
C THR A 107 19.04 7.56 -2.23
N TYR A 108 19.64 8.61 -1.68
CA TYR A 108 20.10 9.78 -2.44
C TYR A 108 21.51 10.20 -2.06
N ALA A 109 22.25 10.73 -3.03
CA ALA A 109 23.47 11.51 -2.82
C ALA A 109 23.31 12.87 -3.52
N GLY A 110 23.18 13.94 -2.74
CA GLY A 110 22.73 15.25 -3.20
C GLY A 110 21.39 15.12 -3.90
N THR A 111 21.25 15.66 -5.10
CA THR A 111 20.00 15.54 -5.87
C THR A 111 19.87 14.21 -6.63
N ARG A 112 20.90 13.35 -6.63
CA ARG A 112 20.94 12.11 -7.40
C ARG A 112 20.28 10.97 -6.64
N LEU A 113 19.26 10.36 -7.24
CA LEU A 113 18.72 9.07 -6.81
C LEU A 113 19.75 7.97 -7.07
N LEU A 114 20.00 7.12 -6.08
CA LEU A 114 20.91 5.98 -6.18
C LEU A 114 20.14 4.69 -6.42
N THR A 115 19.52 4.14 -5.38
CA THR A 115 18.83 2.85 -5.41
C THR A 115 17.55 2.88 -4.57
N GLY A 116 16.68 1.90 -4.82
CA GLY A 116 15.50 1.62 -4.01
C GLY A 116 15.66 0.34 -3.21
N ALA A 117 15.08 0.33 -2.01
CA ALA A 117 15.05 -0.80 -1.08
C ALA A 117 13.73 -0.81 -0.30
N SER A 118 13.52 -1.83 0.51
CA SER A 118 12.39 -1.92 1.42
C SER A 118 12.83 -1.56 2.84
N GLY A 119 11.87 -1.18 3.66
CA GLY A 119 12.05 -1.02 5.09
C GLY A 119 10.73 -1.16 5.81
N PHE A 120 10.78 -1.22 7.13
CA PHE A 120 9.58 -1.27 7.96
C PHE A 120 9.77 -0.50 9.26
N PHE A 121 8.65 -0.17 9.88
CA PHE A 121 8.65 0.57 11.13
C PHE A 121 8.68 -0.36 12.33
N PHE A 122 9.51 -0.01 13.31
CA PHE A 122 9.59 -0.70 14.60
C PHE A 122 9.47 0.33 15.72
N ARG A 123 8.58 0.10 16.68
CA ARG A 123 8.35 0.95 17.84
C ARG A 123 8.80 0.25 19.10
N ARG A 124 9.52 0.99 19.94
CA ARG A 124 9.94 0.52 21.26
C ARG A 124 10.08 1.69 22.20
N ASP A 125 9.54 1.54 23.42
CA ASP A 125 9.67 2.52 24.50
C ASP A 125 9.25 3.94 24.07
N GLY A 126 8.22 4.04 23.22
CA GLY A 126 7.71 5.30 22.65
C GLY A 126 8.50 5.86 21.46
N LEU A 127 9.68 5.31 21.16
CA LEU A 127 10.52 5.69 20.03
C LEU A 127 10.12 4.93 18.77
N LEU A 128 10.12 5.62 17.62
CA LEU A 128 9.84 5.05 16.30
C LEU A 128 11.14 4.91 15.52
N PHE A 129 11.36 3.76 14.91
CA PHE A 129 12.52 3.48 14.07
C PHE A 129 12.09 3.03 12.69
N LEU A 130 12.84 3.45 11.67
CA LEU A 130 12.86 2.77 10.37
C LEU A 130 13.97 1.72 10.40
N VAL A 131 13.61 0.49 10.04
CA VAL A 131 14.52 -0.66 9.93
C VAL A 131 14.70 -1.02 8.46
N THR A 132 15.94 -1.28 8.06
CA THR A 132 16.31 -1.83 6.74
C THR A 132 17.67 -2.55 6.84
N ASN A 133 18.26 -2.98 5.73
CA ASN A 133 19.61 -3.54 5.76
C ASN A 133 20.70 -2.47 5.90
N ARG A 134 21.85 -2.84 6.45
CA ARG A 134 23.02 -1.95 6.58
C ARG A 134 23.49 -1.48 5.21
N HIS A 135 23.56 -2.39 4.23
CA HIS A 135 24.01 -2.07 2.87
C HIS A 135 23.11 -1.07 2.13
N VAL A 136 21.88 -0.82 2.60
CA VAL A 136 21.01 0.23 2.04
C VAL A 136 21.50 1.63 2.43
N PHE A 137 22.06 1.78 3.64
CA PHE A 137 22.59 3.04 4.15
C PHE A 137 24.08 3.23 3.87
N SER A 138 24.85 2.14 3.78
CA SER A 138 26.27 2.18 3.44
C SER A 138 26.74 0.80 2.98
N ASP A 139 27.28 0.72 1.76
CA ASP A 139 27.92 -0.48 1.23
C ASP A 139 29.21 -0.14 0.51
N GLU A 140 30.33 -0.46 1.16
CA GLU A 140 31.67 -0.22 0.63
C GLU A 140 31.97 -1.08 -0.61
N ALA A 141 31.45 -2.31 -0.67
CA ALA A 141 31.75 -3.23 -1.75
C ALA A 141 31.18 -2.76 -3.09
N SER A 142 29.99 -2.14 -3.07
CA SER A 142 29.38 -1.54 -4.27
C SER A 142 29.67 -0.04 -4.44
N GLY A 143 30.35 0.60 -3.48
CA GLY A 143 30.60 2.04 -3.50
C GLY A 143 29.33 2.88 -3.26
N HIS A 144 28.37 2.35 -2.50
CA HIS A 144 27.07 2.98 -2.24
C HIS A 144 27.07 3.73 -0.90
N PHE A 145 27.05 5.06 -0.97
CA PHE A 145 27.12 5.96 0.19
C PHE A 145 26.10 7.11 0.09
N PRO A 146 24.80 6.85 0.31
CA PRO A 146 23.79 7.90 0.31
C PRO A 146 23.98 8.88 1.47
N ASP A 147 23.67 10.17 1.27
CA ASP A 147 23.64 11.16 2.36
C ASP A 147 22.28 11.20 3.08
N ARG A 148 21.21 10.79 2.40
CA ARG A 148 19.86 10.73 2.95
C ARG A 148 19.04 9.62 2.31
N ILE A 149 17.92 9.33 2.95
CA ILE A 149 16.85 8.51 2.41
C ILE A 149 15.55 9.30 2.32
N GLU A 150 14.68 8.86 1.43
CA GLU A 150 13.28 9.29 1.37
C GLU A 150 12.38 8.06 1.51
N ILE A 151 11.43 8.18 2.42
CA ILE A 151 10.34 7.24 2.63
C ILE A 151 9.02 7.98 2.43
N GLY A 152 7.89 7.30 2.51
CA GLY A 152 6.65 8.05 2.63
C GLY A 152 5.58 7.35 3.43
N PHE A 153 4.53 8.12 3.63
CA PHE A 153 3.49 7.86 4.60
C PHE A 153 2.15 8.18 3.99
N HIS A 154 1.19 7.30 4.20
CA HIS A 154 -0.21 7.64 4.01
C HIS A 154 -0.62 8.71 5.01
N THR A 155 -1.48 9.64 4.60
CA THR A 155 -1.97 10.74 5.46
C THR A 155 -3.48 10.72 5.66
N ASP A 156 -4.16 9.72 5.09
CA ASP A 156 -5.59 9.48 5.26
C ASP A 156 -5.87 7.98 5.25
N ALA A 157 -6.47 7.47 6.33
CA ALA A 157 -6.76 6.04 6.48
C ALA A 157 -7.92 5.56 5.58
N SER A 158 -8.75 6.50 5.11
CA SER A 158 -9.86 6.26 4.20
C SER A 158 -9.51 6.52 2.73
N ASN A 159 -8.39 7.21 2.48
CA ASN A 159 -7.90 7.52 1.15
C ASN A 159 -6.40 7.22 1.01
N LEU A 160 -6.08 6.01 0.56
CA LEU A 160 -4.69 5.58 0.34
C LEU A 160 -3.95 6.31 -0.78
N THR A 161 -4.62 7.14 -1.57
CA THR A 161 -3.95 8.02 -2.55
C THR A 161 -3.33 9.26 -1.89
N SER A 162 -3.76 9.61 -0.68
CA SER A 162 -3.17 10.69 0.11
C SER A 162 -1.88 10.21 0.75
N TYR A 163 -0.75 10.68 0.21
CA TYR A 163 0.59 10.24 0.54
C TYR A 163 1.56 11.42 0.65
N ALA A 164 2.46 11.37 1.62
CA ALA A 164 3.50 12.36 1.85
C ALA A 164 4.89 11.71 1.87
N THR A 165 5.85 12.34 1.21
CA THR A 165 7.25 11.93 1.26
C THR A 165 7.93 12.59 2.46
N PHE A 166 8.73 11.81 3.19
CA PHE A 166 9.52 12.27 4.33
C PHE A 166 11.00 11.96 4.10
N SER A 167 11.84 12.97 4.26
CA SER A 167 13.27 12.86 4.02
C SER A 167 14.05 12.79 5.32
N ILE A 168 14.99 11.84 5.41
CA ILE A 168 15.75 11.55 6.62
C ILE A 168 17.25 11.60 6.28
N PRO A 169 18.03 12.53 6.85
CA PRO A 169 19.48 12.52 6.68
C PRO A 169 20.07 11.27 7.36
N LEU A 170 21.04 10.63 6.71
CA LEU A 170 21.75 9.49 7.30
C LEU A 170 22.94 9.92 8.15
N TYR A 171 23.44 11.14 7.94
CA TYR A 171 24.62 11.67 8.62
C TYR A 171 24.36 13.08 9.15
N GLY A 172 24.88 13.37 10.35
CA GLY A 172 24.87 14.70 10.96
C GLY A 172 26.28 15.01 11.48
N HIS A 173 26.86 16.15 11.06
CA HIS A 173 28.24 16.53 11.41
C HIS A 173 29.28 15.42 11.09
N GLY A 174 29.06 14.65 10.02
CA GLY A 174 29.94 13.54 9.61
C GLY A 174 29.75 12.24 10.40
N ILE A 175 28.81 12.20 11.34
CA ILE A 175 28.52 11.02 12.17
C ILE A 175 27.22 10.37 11.67
N ALA A 176 27.20 9.03 11.59
CA ALA A 176 26.00 8.29 11.25
C ALA A 176 24.90 8.51 12.30
N LEU A 177 23.69 8.85 11.84
CA LEU A 177 22.50 8.99 12.66
C LEU A 177 21.74 7.66 12.83
N TRP A 178 22.12 6.66 12.04
CA TRP A 178 21.59 5.30 12.10
C TRP A 178 22.50 4.39 12.93
N ARG A 179 21.92 3.31 13.43
CA ARG A 179 22.53 2.35 14.33
C ARG A 179 22.76 1.03 13.60
N GLN A 180 23.87 0.38 13.91
CA GLN A 180 24.24 -0.94 13.42
C GLN A 180 24.78 -1.81 14.56
N ALA A 181 24.87 -3.11 14.31
CA ALA A 181 25.34 -4.07 15.30
C ALA A 181 26.40 -5.01 14.71
N THR A 182 27.12 -5.65 15.62
CA THR A 182 28.03 -6.76 15.36
C THR A 182 27.67 -7.84 16.35
N ASP A 183 27.66 -9.08 15.89
CA ASP A 183 27.48 -10.25 16.75
C ASP A 183 28.69 -11.20 16.64
N THR A 184 28.60 -12.39 17.22
CA THR A 184 29.71 -13.37 17.21
C THR A 184 30.10 -13.83 15.79
N GLY A 185 29.21 -13.69 14.81
CA GLY A 185 29.46 -13.98 13.41
C GLY A 185 29.99 -12.80 12.61
N GLY A 186 30.16 -11.62 13.24
CA GLY A 186 30.66 -10.40 12.60
C GLY A 186 29.59 -9.32 12.42
N PRO A 187 29.79 -8.40 11.46
CA PRO A 187 28.83 -7.32 11.20
C PRO A 187 27.46 -7.87 10.80
N VAL A 188 26.41 -7.36 11.44
CA VAL A 188 25.03 -7.69 11.08
C VAL A 188 24.60 -6.72 9.98
N ASP A 189 24.06 -7.25 8.88
CA ASP A 189 23.54 -6.42 7.79
C ASP A 189 22.13 -5.89 8.08
N ILE A 190 21.96 -5.24 9.24
CA ILE A 190 20.72 -4.58 9.67
C ILE A 190 21.07 -3.21 10.25
N ALA A 191 20.30 -2.21 9.84
CA ALA A 191 20.38 -0.86 10.34
C ALA A 191 19.03 -0.34 10.81
N ALA A 192 19.05 0.47 11.86
CA ALA A 192 17.87 1.17 12.37
C ALA A 192 18.17 2.66 12.52
N ILE A 193 17.28 3.52 12.01
CA ILE A 193 17.36 4.98 12.20
C ILE A 193 16.12 5.46 12.94
N GLU A 194 16.32 6.28 13.97
CA GLU A 194 15.22 6.85 14.74
C GLU A 194 14.49 7.90 13.91
N ILE A 195 13.15 7.85 13.92
CA ILE A 195 12.28 8.85 13.33
C ILE A 195 11.71 9.69 14.48
N HIS A 196 12.08 10.96 14.51
CA HIS A 196 11.48 11.91 15.45
C HIS A 196 10.04 12.21 15.04
N THR A 197 9.08 11.64 15.77
CA THR A 197 7.64 11.71 15.47
C THR A 197 7.11 13.13 15.40
N GLY A 198 7.67 14.08 16.17
CA GLY A 198 7.31 15.49 16.09
C GLY A 198 7.71 16.21 14.79
N ARG A 199 8.45 15.53 13.89
CA ARG A 199 8.80 16.03 12.55
C ARG A 199 7.99 15.36 11.43
N LEU A 200 7.17 14.37 11.75
CA LEU A 200 6.33 13.71 10.76
C LEU A 200 5.29 14.70 10.20
N PRO A 201 4.83 14.49 8.96
CA PRO A 201 3.67 15.20 8.43
C PRO A 201 2.45 15.04 9.35
N ASP A 202 1.52 16.00 9.27
CA ASP A 202 0.25 15.89 9.96
C ASP A 202 -0.55 14.68 9.43
N ASN A 203 -1.31 14.04 10.33
CA ASN A 203 -2.22 12.92 10.02
C ASN A 203 -1.55 11.67 9.42
N VAL A 204 -0.26 11.44 9.67
CA VAL A 204 0.39 10.19 9.22
C VAL A 204 -0.36 8.96 9.75
N VAL A 205 -0.70 8.08 8.83
CA VAL A 205 -1.25 6.75 9.06
C VAL A 205 -0.10 5.76 8.90
N LEU A 206 0.36 5.22 10.02
CA LEU A 206 1.42 4.21 10.05
C LEU A 206 1.13 3.16 11.10
N HIS A 207 1.54 1.93 10.82
CA HIS A 207 1.67 0.88 11.82
C HIS A 207 3.15 0.58 12.05
N ALA A 208 3.49 0.03 13.20
CA ALA A 208 4.87 -0.38 13.49
C ALA A 208 4.86 -1.71 14.23
N PHE A 209 5.82 -2.56 13.90
CA PHE A 209 6.12 -3.74 14.70
C PHE A 209 6.64 -3.30 16.08
N GLU A 210 6.53 -4.18 17.04
CA GLU A 210 6.85 -3.95 18.46
C GLU A 210 7.50 -5.22 19.01
N PRO A 211 8.16 -5.19 20.18
CA PRO A 211 8.78 -6.38 20.76
C PRO A 211 7.84 -7.60 20.86
N THR A 212 6.54 -7.38 21.09
CA THR A 212 5.49 -8.41 21.11
C THR A 212 5.33 -9.16 19.79
N HIS A 213 5.70 -8.54 18.66
CA HIS A 213 5.65 -9.17 17.35
C HIS A 213 6.85 -10.09 17.08
N LEU A 214 7.91 -10.04 17.89
CA LEU A 214 9.04 -10.97 17.82
C LEU A 214 8.74 -12.29 18.55
N ASP A 215 7.93 -12.22 19.62
CA ASP A 215 7.60 -13.35 20.48
C ASP A 215 6.92 -14.48 19.70
N ALA A 216 7.35 -15.72 19.94
CA ALA A 216 6.72 -16.91 19.41
C ALA A 216 5.28 -17.11 19.92
N ALA A 217 4.93 -16.54 21.08
CA ALA A 217 3.61 -16.67 21.72
C ALA A 217 3.14 -18.15 21.85
N GLY A 218 4.10 -19.06 22.10
CA GLY A 218 3.84 -20.50 22.19
C GLY A 218 3.75 -21.24 20.85
N GLU A 219 3.83 -20.55 19.71
CA GLU A 219 3.86 -21.18 18.38
C GLU A 219 5.31 -21.53 17.98
N GLN A 220 5.59 -22.80 17.69
CA GLN A 220 6.92 -23.22 17.23
C GLN A 220 7.16 -22.81 15.78
N VAL A 221 8.33 -22.22 15.50
CA VAL A 221 8.79 -21.92 14.14
C VAL A 221 9.60 -23.09 13.62
N ALA A 222 9.22 -23.63 12.45
CA ALA A 222 9.85 -24.81 11.88
C ALA A 222 10.28 -24.61 10.42
N MET A 223 11.21 -25.46 9.97
CA MET A 223 11.57 -25.55 8.55
C MET A 223 10.32 -25.88 7.73
N GLY A 224 10.16 -25.23 6.59
CA GLY A 224 8.99 -25.36 5.73
C GLY A 224 7.80 -24.49 6.12
N ASP A 225 7.83 -23.78 7.26
CA ASP A 225 6.79 -22.79 7.59
C ASP A 225 6.67 -21.75 6.47
N ASN A 226 5.42 -21.44 6.12
CA ASN A 226 5.10 -20.42 5.11
C ASN A 226 5.36 -19.02 5.67
N LEU A 227 6.05 -18.22 4.85
CA LEU A 227 6.44 -16.85 5.14
C LEU A 227 5.89 -15.89 4.09
N ALA A 228 5.70 -14.64 4.50
CA ALA A 228 5.46 -13.50 3.63
C ALA A 228 6.64 -12.52 3.73
N ILE A 229 7.23 -12.19 2.59
CA ILE A 229 8.22 -11.12 2.46
C ILE A 229 7.51 -9.93 1.81
N VAL A 230 7.29 -8.86 2.57
CA VAL A 230 6.49 -7.70 2.14
C VAL A 230 7.42 -6.56 1.78
N GLY A 231 7.41 -6.08 0.53
CA GLY A 231 8.36 -5.05 0.11
C GLY A 231 8.16 -4.52 -1.31
N PHE A 232 9.22 -3.94 -1.87
CA PHE A 232 9.23 -3.20 -3.12
C PHE A 232 10.24 -3.78 -4.12
N PRO A 233 10.06 -5.04 -4.58
CA PRO A 233 10.96 -5.69 -5.52
C PRO A 233 11.05 -4.89 -6.82
N LEU A 234 12.26 -4.52 -7.24
CA LEU A 234 12.55 -3.66 -8.39
C LEU A 234 11.84 -2.30 -8.33
N GLY A 235 11.43 -1.86 -7.14
CA GLY A 235 10.56 -0.70 -6.97
C GLY A 235 9.13 -0.92 -7.46
N PHE A 236 8.72 -2.16 -7.78
CA PHE A 236 7.36 -2.50 -8.15
C PHE A 236 6.44 -2.44 -6.93
N HIS A 237 5.37 -1.67 -7.08
CA HIS A 237 4.33 -1.47 -6.07
C HIS A 237 3.09 -0.89 -6.74
N ASP A 238 1.98 -0.82 -5.99
CA ASP A 238 0.83 -0.04 -6.43
C ASP A 238 1.23 1.44 -6.45
N THR A 239 1.33 2.06 -7.62
CA THR A 239 1.73 3.46 -7.75
C THR A 239 0.60 4.45 -7.47
N VAL A 240 -0.65 3.98 -7.36
CA VAL A 240 -1.82 4.79 -7.03
C VAL A 240 -2.00 4.84 -5.52
N HIS A 241 -1.89 3.69 -4.86
CA HIS A 241 -2.10 3.58 -3.41
C HIS A 241 -0.81 3.44 -2.61
N HIS A 242 0.36 3.42 -3.26
CA HIS A 242 1.69 3.34 -2.64
C HIS A 242 1.90 2.14 -1.70
N LEU A 243 1.21 1.01 -1.94
CA LEU A 243 1.29 -0.19 -1.11
C LEU A 243 2.34 -1.17 -1.62
N ALA A 244 3.09 -1.76 -0.69
CA ALA A 244 4.03 -2.84 -0.94
C ALA A 244 3.36 -4.09 -1.55
N VAL A 245 4.16 -4.97 -2.14
CA VAL A 245 3.71 -6.30 -2.58
C VAL A 245 4.26 -7.39 -1.67
N ALA A 246 3.48 -8.44 -1.44
CA ALA A 246 3.89 -9.61 -0.68
C ALA A 246 4.37 -10.73 -1.61
N ARG A 247 5.50 -11.34 -1.27
CA ARG A 247 6.01 -12.57 -1.91
C ARG A 247 5.93 -13.72 -0.92
N GLY A 248 5.38 -14.85 -1.39
CA GLY A 248 5.42 -16.10 -0.65
C GLY A 248 6.85 -16.62 -0.55
N ALA A 249 7.17 -17.16 0.62
CA ALA A 249 8.47 -17.74 0.95
C ALA A 249 8.28 -18.92 1.90
N SER A 250 9.32 -19.73 2.09
CA SER A 250 9.36 -20.74 3.15
C SER A 250 10.68 -20.73 3.89
N ILE A 251 10.69 -21.20 5.13
CA ILE A 251 11.93 -21.40 5.89
C ILE A 251 12.72 -22.56 5.28
N ALA A 252 13.94 -22.29 4.79
CA ALA A 252 14.77 -23.23 4.04
C ALA A 252 16.00 -23.74 4.82
N SER A 253 16.09 -23.45 6.12
CA SER A 253 17.14 -23.94 7.01
C SER A 253 16.59 -24.14 8.42
N ALA A 254 17.36 -24.78 9.32
CA ALA A 254 16.94 -24.95 10.71
C ALA A 254 16.77 -23.59 11.40
N TYR A 255 15.53 -23.20 11.69
CA TYR A 255 15.23 -21.94 12.39
C TYR A 255 15.75 -21.98 13.83
N GLY A 256 16.31 -20.86 14.29
CA GLY A 256 17.02 -20.77 15.58
C GLY A 256 18.48 -21.24 15.51
N VAL A 257 18.91 -21.84 14.40
CA VAL A 257 20.32 -22.16 14.14
C VAL A 257 20.90 -21.08 13.24
N ARG A 258 22.08 -20.57 13.63
CA ARG A 258 22.82 -19.54 12.88
C ARG A 258 23.43 -20.17 11.63
N PHE A 259 22.95 -19.76 10.45
CA PHE A 259 23.46 -20.30 9.18
C PHE A 259 24.88 -19.81 8.94
N GLN A 260 25.83 -20.74 8.73
CA GLN A 260 27.27 -20.43 8.62
C GLN A 260 27.81 -19.55 9.78
N GLN A 261 27.29 -19.74 11.00
CA GLN A 261 27.61 -18.93 12.20
C GLN A 261 27.15 -17.46 12.15
N GLN A 262 26.52 -17.03 11.05
CA GLN A 262 25.95 -15.70 10.90
C GLN A 262 24.55 -15.64 11.52
N GLY A 263 24.13 -14.44 11.93
CA GLY A 263 22.86 -14.18 12.61
C GLY A 263 21.66 -14.24 11.66
N CYS A 264 21.69 -15.16 10.70
CA CYS A 264 20.70 -15.31 9.67
C CYS A 264 20.24 -16.77 9.54
N PHE A 265 19.11 -16.93 8.85
CA PHE A 265 18.57 -18.19 8.37
C PHE A 265 18.25 -18.07 6.88
N LEU A 266 18.11 -19.21 6.20
CA LEU A 266 17.74 -19.25 4.80
C LEU A 266 16.23 -19.26 4.60
N THR A 267 15.79 -18.54 3.57
CA THR A 267 14.42 -18.58 3.03
C THR A 267 14.44 -18.95 1.56
N ASP A 268 13.57 -19.86 1.14
CA ASP A 268 13.29 -20.14 -0.26
C ASP A 268 12.22 -19.17 -0.75
N ALA A 269 12.60 -18.29 -1.68
CA ALA A 269 11.72 -17.30 -2.25
C ALA A 269 12.29 -16.74 -3.55
N ARG A 270 11.41 -16.50 -4.53
CA ARG A 270 11.77 -15.68 -5.69
C ARG A 270 11.77 -14.20 -5.28
N THR A 271 12.92 -13.66 -4.89
CA THR A 271 13.07 -12.24 -4.58
C THR A 271 13.92 -11.51 -5.62
N HIS A 272 13.81 -10.20 -5.63
CA HIS A 272 14.53 -9.32 -6.54
C HIS A 272 15.19 -8.18 -5.77
N SER A 273 16.17 -7.51 -6.38
CA SER A 273 16.74 -6.27 -5.82
C SER A 273 15.62 -5.29 -5.48
N GLY A 274 15.79 -4.47 -4.44
CA GLY A 274 14.68 -3.65 -3.89
C GLY A 274 13.89 -4.34 -2.77
N SER A 275 13.99 -5.66 -2.62
CA SER A 275 13.41 -6.37 -1.47
C SER A 275 14.29 -6.29 -0.21
N SER A 276 15.56 -5.88 -0.33
CA SER A 276 16.47 -5.68 0.81
C SER A 276 15.80 -4.82 1.88
N GLY A 277 15.79 -5.28 3.12
CA GLY A 277 15.19 -4.60 4.27
C GLY A 277 13.71 -4.91 4.48
N ALA A 278 13.09 -5.73 3.62
CA ALA A 278 11.71 -6.17 3.78
C ALA A 278 11.54 -7.02 5.06
N PRO A 279 10.46 -6.84 5.83
CA PRO A 279 10.16 -7.73 6.94
C PRO A 279 9.83 -9.14 6.42
N VAL A 280 10.36 -10.15 7.12
CA VAL A 280 10.06 -11.58 6.89
C VAL A 280 9.09 -12.03 7.96
N LEU A 281 7.85 -12.29 7.53
CA LEU A 281 6.72 -12.46 8.42
C LEU A 281 6.16 -13.87 8.36
N ARG A 282 5.75 -14.40 9.50
CA ARG A 282 4.92 -15.60 9.60
C ARG A 282 3.52 -15.22 10.04
N ARG A 283 2.50 -15.79 9.42
CA ARG A 283 1.11 -15.62 9.85
C ARG A 283 0.83 -16.55 11.04
N ARG A 284 0.24 -16.01 12.10
CA ARG A 284 -0.12 -16.76 13.32
C ARG A 284 -1.37 -17.61 13.10
N GLY A 285 -1.39 -18.80 13.69
CA GLY A 285 -2.52 -19.74 13.59
C GLY A 285 -3.77 -19.29 14.35
N GLY A 286 -3.61 -18.50 15.41
CA GLY A 286 -4.69 -18.02 16.30
C GLY A 286 -5.12 -16.57 16.06
N GLY A 287 -5.02 -16.08 14.81
CA GLY A 287 -5.29 -14.67 14.47
C GLY A 287 -6.58 -14.12 15.09
N ARG A 288 -6.50 -12.89 15.61
CA ARG A 288 -7.67 -12.19 16.17
C ARG A 288 -8.68 -11.93 15.05
N ALA A 289 -9.96 -11.77 15.40
CA ALA A 289 -11.04 -11.55 14.43
C ALA A 289 -10.82 -10.37 13.47
N ASP A 290 -9.95 -9.43 13.83
CA ASP A 290 -9.47 -8.37 12.94
C ASP A 290 -8.32 -8.88 12.05
N GLY A 291 -8.68 -9.34 10.85
CA GLY A 291 -7.74 -9.85 9.86
C GLY A 291 -6.65 -8.85 9.43
N ALA A 292 -6.87 -7.55 9.61
CA ALA A 292 -5.93 -6.50 9.23
C ALA A 292 -4.86 -6.22 10.29
N SER A 293 -4.96 -6.77 11.50
CA SER A 293 -4.06 -6.44 12.61
C SER A 293 -2.64 -6.99 12.44
N LEU A 294 -1.61 -6.21 12.84
CA LEU A 294 -0.23 -6.70 12.98
C LEU A 294 -0.11 -7.85 13.98
N ALA A 295 -1.03 -7.96 14.94
CA ALA A 295 -1.05 -9.04 15.93
C ALA A 295 -1.21 -10.44 15.30
N ASN A 296 -1.69 -10.51 14.05
CA ASN A 296 -1.79 -11.76 13.30
C ASN A 296 -0.47 -12.21 12.67
N TRP A 297 0.59 -11.42 12.84
CA TRP A 297 1.89 -11.64 12.25
C TRP A 297 2.96 -11.77 13.34
N GLN A 298 3.95 -12.59 13.05
CA GLN A 298 5.20 -12.65 13.78
C GLN A 298 6.33 -12.20 12.85
N LEU A 299 7.13 -11.26 13.31
CA LEU A 299 8.33 -10.81 12.61
C LEU A 299 9.49 -11.73 12.96
N LEU A 300 9.91 -12.56 12.00
CA LEU A 300 10.97 -13.55 12.21
C LEU A 300 12.35 -13.00 11.83
N GLY A 301 12.39 -12.09 10.85
CA GLY A 301 13.64 -11.57 10.34
C GLY A 301 13.47 -10.43 9.36
N VAL A 302 14.59 -10.04 8.78
CA VAL A 302 14.69 -9.00 7.77
C VAL A 302 15.40 -9.57 6.55
N HIS A 303 14.74 -9.50 5.40
CA HIS A 303 15.29 -10.01 4.15
C HIS A 303 16.53 -9.21 3.75
N SER A 304 17.59 -9.91 3.35
CA SER A 304 18.84 -9.32 2.87
C SER A 304 19.13 -9.84 1.46
N THR A 305 20.33 -10.32 1.19
CA THR A 305 20.79 -10.73 -0.14
C THR A 305 20.39 -12.15 -0.50
N ARG A 306 20.39 -12.42 -1.81
CA ARG A 306 20.35 -13.79 -2.32
C ARG A 306 21.60 -14.52 -1.89
N MET A 307 21.42 -15.75 -1.42
CA MET A 307 22.55 -16.64 -1.17
C MET A 307 23.01 -17.18 -2.52
N ASP A 308 24.27 -16.98 -2.85
CA ASP A 308 24.86 -17.52 -4.07
C ASP A 308 26.06 -18.42 -3.75
N MET A 309 26.19 -19.51 -4.49
CA MET A 309 27.36 -20.37 -4.41
C MET A 309 28.43 -19.80 -5.33
N LEU A 310 29.51 -19.27 -4.73
CA LEU A 310 30.66 -18.71 -5.45
C LEU A 310 31.28 -19.67 -6.49
N THR A 311 31.02 -20.97 -6.38
CA THR A 311 31.54 -22.02 -7.26
C THR A 311 30.57 -22.47 -8.36
N ARG A 312 29.38 -21.87 -8.49
CA ARG A 312 28.42 -22.30 -9.52
C ARG A 312 28.79 -21.80 -10.91
N ASP A 313 28.44 -22.56 -11.93
CA ASP A 313 28.58 -22.14 -13.32
C ASP A 313 27.41 -21.22 -13.70
N LEU A 314 27.67 -19.90 -13.80
CA LEU A 314 26.64 -18.91 -14.11
C LEU A 314 25.93 -19.13 -15.45
N ALA A 315 26.54 -19.88 -16.39
CA ALA A 315 25.96 -20.16 -17.70
C ALA A 315 25.09 -21.42 -17.74
N ARG A 316 25.26 -22.34 -16.78
CA ARG A 316 24.59 -23.65 -16.76
C ARG A 316 23.67 -23.85 -15.56
N ASP A 317 24.03 -23.25 -14.42
CA ASP A 317 23.34 -23.44 -13.16
C ASP A 317 22.39 -22.26 -12.88
N GLU A 318 21.11 -22.57 -12.67
CA GLU A 318 20.17 -21.58 -12.12
C GLU A 318 20.63 -21.13 -10.73
N SER A 319 20.27 -19.90 -10.34
CA SER A 319 20.52 -19.45 -8.97
C SER A 319 19.78 -20.35 -7.99
N LEU A 320 20.36 -20.59 -6.81
CA LEU A 320 19.77 -21.45 -5.77
C LEU A 320 18.31 -21.11 -5.39
N GLY A 321 17.85 -19.88 -5.63
CA GLY A 321 16.54 -19.41 -5.16
C GLY A 321 16.47 -19.19 -3.65
N LEU A 322 17.59 -19.41 -2.95
CA LEU A 322 17.74 -19.22 -1.51
C LEU A 322 18.19 -17.79 -1.22
N ASN A 323 17.70 -17.27 -0.10
CA ASN A 323 17.99 -15.93 0.37
C ASN A 323 18.35 -15.95 1.85
N CYS A 324 19.13 -14.97 2.28
CA CYS A 324 19.42 -14.77 3.70
C CYS A 324 18.39 -13.83 4.32
N ALA A 325 17.90 -14.19 5.50
CA ALA A 325 17.12 -13.34 6.38
C ALA A 325 17.81 -13.24 7.74
N TRP A 326 18.10 -12.03 8.20
CA TRP A 326 18.69 -11.82 9.53
C TRP A 326 17.63 -11.93 10.61
N TYR A 327 17.94 -12.58 11.73
CA TYR A 327 17.00 -12.72 12.84
C TYR A 327 16.58 -11.35 13.37
N ALA A 328 15.28 -11.18 13.65
CA ALA A 328 14.71 -9.91 14.07
C ALA A 328 14.96 -9.56 15.55
N ASP A 329 15.51 -10.48 16.34
CA ASP A 329 15.90 -10.23 17.73
C ASP A 329 16.99 -9.16 17.86
N ILE A 330 17.82 -8.96 16.83
CA ILE A 330 18.82 -7.88 16.77
C ILE A 330 18.19 -6.50 16.91
N LEU A 331 16.92 -6.33 16.56
CA LEU A 331 16.19 -5.08 16.76
C LEU A 331 16.14 -4.70 18.23
N MET A 332 16.15 -5.66 19.16
CA MET A 332 16.20 -5.41 20.60
C MET A 332 17.54 -4.84 21.07
N LEU A 333 18.59 -4.95 20.28
CA LEU A 333 19.86 -4.26 20.51
C LEU A 333 19.83 -2.87 19.85
N LEU A 334 19.45 -2.80 18.58
CA LEU A 334 19.50 -1.58 17.78
C LEU A 334 18.54 -0.49 18.29
N THR A 335 17.41 -0.87 18.87
CA THR A 335 16.34 0.06 19.29
C THR A 335 16.33 0.35 20.79
N ARG A 336 17.41 0.02 21.53
CA ARG A 336 17.51 0.42 22.94
C ARG A 336 17.48 1.94 23.06
N PRO A 337 16.75 2.51 24.03
CA PRO A 337 16.89 3.91 24.37
C PRO A 337 18.35 4.24 24.68
N ALA A 338 18.79 5.44 24.29
CA ALA A 338 20.13 5.94 24.57
C ALA A 338 20.30 6.28 26.06
#